data_AF-A0A821JGG3-F1
#
_entry.id   AF-A0A821JGG3-F1
#
_cell.length_a   1.000
_cell.length_b   1.000
_cell.length_c   1.000
_cell.angle_alpha   90.00
_cell.angle_beta   90.00
_cell.angle_gamma   90.00
#
_symmetry.space_group_name_H-M   'P 1'
#
loop_
_entity.id
_entity.type
_entity.pdbx_description
1 polymer ?
#
loop_
_entity_poly.entity_id
_entity_poly.type
_entity_poly.pdbx_seq_one_letter_code
_entity_poly.pdbx_strand_id
1 'polypeptide(L)' 'MFALLLFVILIDSLSSIQIEQTPKQFKINENSPNGTIIGTIQINPSNYSITLIDDANGRFRLNSNGQLIVSTFIYSFLS' A
#
# COMPACT_ATOMS: atom_id res chain seq x y z
N MET A 1 0.46 -21.96 6.86
CA MET A 1 0.99 -21.06 7.90
C MET A 1 0.64 -19.65 7.45
N PHE A 2 0.16 -18.76 8.32
CA PHE A 2 -0.21 -17.38 7.94
C PHE A 2 0.80 -16.42 8.57
N ALA A 3 1.45 -15.57 7.78
CA ALA A 3 2.29 -14.50 8.30
C ALA A 3 1.45 -13.24 8.52
N LEU A 4 1.56 -12.64 9.70
CA LEU A 4 0.98 -11.34 10.00
C LEU A 4 1.97 -10.27 9.54
N LEU A 5 1.64 -9.49 8.51
CA LEU A 5 2.48 -8.36 8.11
C LEU A 5 1.81 -7.05 8.51
N LEU A 6 2.48 -6.32 9.39
CA LEU A 6 2.09 -4.98 9.82
C LEU A 6 2.56 -3.97 8.77
N PHE A 7 1.65 -3.19 8.20
CA PHE A 7 1.99 -2.06 7.34
C PHE A 7 1.62 -0.77 8.04
N VAL A 8 2.53 0.19 8.04
CA VAL A 8 2.25 1.56 8.45
C VAL A 8 2.17 2.39 7.17
N ILE A 9 0.96 2.69 6.70
CA ILE A 9 0.77 3.63 5.60
C ILE A 9 0.76 5.03 6.23
N LEU A 10 1.87 5.77 6.15
CA LEU A 10 1.83 7.21 6.42
C LEU A 10 1.27 7.90 5.17
N ILE A 11 0.08 8.49 5.32
CA ILE A 11 -0.47 9.46 4.38
C ILE A 11 -0.05 10.82 4.91
N ASP A 12 0.85 11.52 4.23
CA ASP A 12 1.24 12.87 4.61
C ASP A 12 0.08 13.82 4.27
N SER A 13 -0.56 14.40 5.30
CA SER A 13 -1.62 15.38 5.11
C SER A 13 -1.01 16.78 5.14
N LEU A 14 -0.80 17.34 3.95
CA LEU A 14 -0.69 18.80 3.85
C LEU A 14 -2.09 19.37 4.14
N SER A 15 -2.24 19.92 5.35
CA SER A 15 -3.35 20.74 5.88
C SER A 15 -4.59 20.01 6.43
N SER A 16 -4.76 20.15 7.75
CA SER A 16 -6.03 20.29 8.49
C SER A 16 -7.06 19.14 8.52
N ILE A 17 -6.84 18.00 7.86
CA ILE A 17 -7.69 16.81 8.05
C ILE A 17 -6.98 15.83 8.99
N GLN A 18 -7.49 15.75 10.21
CA GLN A 18 -7.23 14.64 11.12
C GLN A 18 -7.82 13.39 10.48
N ILE A 19 -7.05 12.68 9.65
CA ILE A 19 -7.40 11.29 9.33
C ILE A 19 -7.14 10.55 10.64
N GLU A 20 -8.19 10.08 11.33
CA GLU A 20 -8.05 9.10 12.40
C GLU A 20 -7.30 7.90 11.82
N GLN A 21 -5.98 7.87 12.05
CA GLN A 21 -5.10 6.79 11.63
C GLN A 21 -5.36 5.58 12.53
N THR A 22 -6.46 4.87 12.27
CA THR A 22 -6.58 3.51 12.79
C THR A 22 -5.60 2.63 12.01
N PRO A 23 -4.64 1.96 12.68
CA PRO A 23 -3.77 1.01 12.00
C PRO A 23 -4.64 -0.08 11.38
N LYS A 24 -4.68 -0.11 10.05
CA LYS A 24 -5.48 -1.09 9.31
C LYS A 24 -4.62 -2.30 9.01
N GLN A 25 -5.04 -3.43 9.55
CA GLN A 25 -4.35 -4.70 9.35
C GLN A 25 -4.95 -5.45 8.16
N PHE A 26 -4.10 -5.88 7.25
CA PHE A 26 -4.48 -6.79 6.17
C PHE A 26 -3.92 -8.19 6.43
N LYS A 27 -4.66 -9.23 6.02
CA LYS A 27 -4.20 -10.62 6.05
C LYS A 27 -4.12 -11.12 4.62
N ILE A 28 -2.99 -11.71 4.25
CA ILE A 28 -2.76 -12.28 2.94
C ILE A 28 -1.96 -13.58 3.08
N ASN A 29 -2.13 -14.50 2.14
CA ASN A 29 -1.35 -15.73 2.08
C ASN A 29 0.10 -15.40 1.68
N GLU A 30 1.08 -16.01 2.34
CA GLU A 30 2.51 -15.79 2.05
C GLU A 30 2.89 -16.21 0.62
N ASN A 31 2.15 -17.17 0.05
CA ASN A 31 2.34 -17.67 -1.31
C ASN A 31 1.41 -16.98 -2.32
N SER A 32 0.83 -15.84 -1.97
CA SER A 32 -0.01 -15.08 -2.90
C SER A 32 0.80 -14.65 -4.14
N PRO A 33 0.25 -14.84 -5.35
CA PRO A 33 0.96 -14.47 -6.58
C PRO A 33 1.17 -12.95 -6.66
N ASN A 34 2.20 -12.54 -7.41
CA ASN A 34 2.43 -11.15 -7.75
C ASN A 34 1.18 -10.52 -8.38
N GLY A 35 0.83 -9.31 -7.96
CA GLY A 35 -0.40 -8.61 -8.37
C GLY A 35 -1.64 -8.94 -7.54
N THR A 36 -1.56 -9.81 -6.53
CA THR A 36 -2.71 -10.07 -5.63
C THR A 36 -3.14 -8.77 -4.94
N ILE A 37 -4.42 -8.43 -5.05
CA ILE A 37 -5.00 -7.23 -4.41
C ILE A 37 -5.20 -7.50 -2.92
N ILE A 38 -4.60 -6.66 -2.09
CA ILE A 38 -4.69 -6.69 -0.63
C ILE A 38 -5.85 -5.80 -0.16
N GLY A 39 -6.04 -4.67 -0.85
CA GLY A 39 -7.12 -3.74 -0.59
C GLY A 39 -7.05 -2.50 -1.49
N THR A 40 -8.06 -1.66 -1.38
CA THR A 40 -8.15 -0.39 -2.10
C THR A 40 -8.06 0.76 -1.10
N ILE A 41 -7.22 1.74 -1.41
CA ILE A 41 -7.14 3.00 -0.69
C ILE A 41 -7.98 4.01 -1.47
N GLN A 42 -8.96 4.60 -0.80
CA GLN A 42 -9.78 5.67 -1.35
C GLN A 42 -9.64 6.88 -0.45
N ILE A 43 -9.33 8.04 -1.05
CA ILE A 43 -9.38 9.33 -0.38
C ILE A 43 -10.54 10.11 -0.98
N ASN A 44 -11.29 10.79 -0.11
CA ASN A 44 -12.34 11.71 -0.51
C ASN A 44 -12.04 13.07 0.12
N PRO A 45 -11.89 14.16 -0.67
CA PRO A 45 -11.94 14.19 -2.13
C PRO A 45 -10.77 13.45 -2.81
N SER A 46 -11.00 12.92 -4.02
CA SER A 46 -10.07 12.02 -4.73
C SER A 46 -8.91 12.73 -5.46
N ASN A 47 -8.74 14.03 -5.23
CA ASN A 47 -7.72 14.85 -5.88
C ASN A 47 -6.34 14.77 -5.22
N TYR A 48 -6.17 13.94 -4.19
CA TYR A 48 -4.89 13.74 -3.52
C TYR A 48 -4.09 12.59 -4.16
N SER A 49 -2.78 12.78 -4.25
CA SER A 49 -1.86 11.70 -4.58
C SER A 49 -1.53 10.89 -3.33
N ILE A 50 -1.44 9.57 -3.49
CA ILE A 50 -1.11 8.64 -2.41
C ILE A 50 0.21 7.97 -2.76
N THR A 51 1.13 7.95 -1.81
CA THR A 51 2.41 7.26 -1.95
C THR A 51 2.60 6.27 -0.80
N LEU A 52 3.15 5.10 -1.10
CA LEU A 52 3.66 4.21 -0.06
C LEU A 52 5.04 4.69 0.35
N ILE A 53 5.16 5.07 1.62
CA ILE A 53 6.42 5.50 2.23
C ILE A 53 7.24 4.32 2.79
N ASP A 54 6.59 3.18 3.03
CA ASP A 54 7.20 1.91 3.36
C ASP A 54 6.49 0.84 2.53
N ASP A 55 7.22 0.28 1.58
CA ASP A 55 6.76 -0.77 0.67
C ASP A 55 7.23 -2.18 1.11
N ALA A 56 7.74 -2.26 2.35
CA ALA A 56 8.35 -3.42 2.94
C ALA A 56 9.48 -4.01 2.07
N ASN A 57 10.38 -3.16 1.59
CA ASN A 57 11.46 -3.48 0.65
C ASN A 57 10.93 -4.03 -0.68
N GLY A 58 10.01 -3.32 -1.32
CA GLY A 58 9.46 -3.63 -2.65
C GLY A 58 8.51 -4.82 -2.71
N ARG A 59 8.07 -5.35 -1.56
CA ARG A 59 7.11 -6.48 -1.48
C ARG A 59 5.67 -6.04 -1.76
N PHE A 60 5.39 -4.75 -1.65
CA PHE A 60 4.07 -4.18 -1.89
C PHE A 60 4.16 -2.96 -2.78
N ARG A 61 3.12 -2.71 -3.55
CA ARG A 61 3.03 -1.53 -4.41
C ARG A 61 1.61 -0.99 -4.39
N LEU A 62 1.50 0.33 -4.56
CA LEU A 62 0.24 0.98 -4.87
C LEU A 62 0.19 1.15 -6.40
N ASN A 63 -0.83 0.59 -7.05
CA ASN A 63 -1.02 0.78 -8.47
C ASN A 63 -1.77 2.08 -8.79
N SER A 64 -1.88 2.42 -10.08
CA SER A 64 -2.56 3.63 -10.55
C SER A 64 -4.05 3.72 -10.18
N ASN A 65 -4.66 2.59 -9.80
CA ASN A 65 -6.07 2.51 -9.41
C ASN A 65 -6.27 2.64 -7.89
N GLY A 66 -5.22 2.96 -7.13
CA GLY A 66 -5.27 3.04 -5.67
C GLY A 66 -5.36 1.68 -4.98
N GLN A 67 -4.97 0.60 -5.65
CA GLN A 67 -4.97 -0.75 -5.07
C GLN A 67 -3.59 -1.09 -4.51
N LEU A 68 -3.55 -1.50 -3.25
CA LEU A 68 -2.39 -2.11 -2.62
C LEU A 68 -2.29 -3.55 -3.12
N ILE A 69 -1.18 -3.89 -3.77
CA ILE A 69 -0.94 -5.20 -4.35
C ILE A 69 0.34 -5.84 -3.83
N VAL A 70 0.40 -7.17 -3.85
CA VAL A 70 1.66 -7.92 -3.73
C VAL A 70 2.54 -7.58 -4.93
N SER A 71 3.81 -7.26 -4.67
CA SER A 71 4.83 -7.06 -5.69
C SER A 71 5.99 -8.01 -5.48
N THR A 72 6.48 -8.59 -6.57
CA THR A 72 7.88 -9.04 -6.62
C THR A 72 8.75 -7.81 -6.88
N PHE A 73 9.88 -7.71 -6.21
CA PHE A 73 10.86 -6.65 -6.43
C PHE A 73 11.22 -6.59 -7.93
N ILE A 74 10.91 -5.47 -8.62
CA ILE A 74 11.38 -5.25 -9.99
C ILE A 74 12.38 -4.10 -9.90
N TYR A 75 13.67 -4.41 -10.01
CA TYR A 75 14.67 -3.41 -10.37
C TYR A 75 14.33 -2.93 -11.78
N SER A 76 13.58 -1.84 -11.93
CA SER A 76 13.48 -1.15 -13.21
C SER A 76 14.75 -0.32 -13.38
N PHE A 77 15.77 -0.89 -14.03
CA PHE A 77 16.84 -0.08 -14.62
C PHE A 77 16.19 0.77 -15.71
N LEU A 78 16.24 2.09 -15.54
CA LEU A 78 15.71 3.09 -16.45
C LEU A 78 16.25 2.84 -17.88
N SER A 79 15.36 2.86 -18.88
CA SER A 79 15.71 3.02 -20.30
C SER A 79 15.77 4.49 -20.67
#